data_AF-A0A8J4RY70-F1
#
_entry.id   AF-A0A8J4RY70-F1
#
_cell.length_a   1.000
_cell.length_b   1.000
_cell.length_c   1.000
_cell.angle_alpha   90.00
_cell.angle_beta   90.00
_cell.angle_gamma   90.00
#
_symmetry.space_group_name_H-M   'P 1'
#
loop_
_entity.id
_entity.type
_entity.pdbx_description
1 polymer ?
#
loop_
_entity_poly.entity_id
_entity_poly.type
_entity_poly.pdbx_seq_one_letter_code
_entity_poly.pdbx_strand_id
1 'polypeptide(L)'
;MQDIQNTIVNEDDVRREKCIREEVEDLLNQEEQMRAQKARCGWILKDDRNKRFFQTIVKQRRAKSSILQLKDRNENLTDKPEEIEGILVEHFKSSYEDQNALSVDDILQEL
;
A
#
# COMPACT_ATOMS: atom_id res chain seq x y z
N MET A 1 19.24 -4.65 20.18
CA MET A 1 18.25 -3.69 20.74
C MET A 1 17.73 -4.16 22.09
N GLN A 2 17.36 -5.43 22.27
CA GLN A 2 16.91 -5.97 23.57
C GLN A 2 18.05 -6.14 24.61
N ASP A 3 19.28 -6.36 24.15
CA ASP A 3 20.39 -6.71 25.05
C ASP A 3 21.00 -5.51 25.80
N ILE A 4 20.69 -4.27 25.40
CA ILE A 4 21.16 -3.04 26.07
C ILE A 4 20.26 -2.69 27.26
N GLN A 5 18.99 -3.09 27.23
CA GLN A 5 18.01 -2.74 28.27
C GLN A 5 18.14 -3.55 29.57
N ASN A 6 18.88 -4.66 29.56
CA ASN A 6 19.00 -5.56 30.71
C ASN A 6 20.23 -5.31 31.61
N THR A 7 20.96 -4.21 31.43
CA THR A 7 22.11 -3.86 32.29
C THR A 7 22.21 -2.36 32.53
N ILE A 8 21.10 -1.74 32.92
CA ILE A 8 21.12 -0.37 33.43
C ILE A 8 21.10 -0.46 34.95
N VAL A 9 22.29 -0.51 35.54
CA VAL A 9 22.48 -0.62 37.00
C VAL A 9 22.95 0.72 37.60
N ASN A 10 23.48 1.65 36.77
CA ASN A 10 24.02 2.95 37.22
C ASN A 10 23.63 4.13 36.30
N GLU A 11 23.64 5.36 36.84
CA GLU A 11 23.32 6.60 36.13
C GLU A 11 24.28 6.90 34.97
N ASP A 12 25.53 6.46 35.09
CA ASP A 12 26.53 6.56 34.02
C ASP A 12 26.24 5.61 32.85
N ASP A 13 25.59 4.47 33.11
CA ASP A 13 25.16 3.55 32.05
C ASP A 13 24.00 4.16 31.24
N VAL A 14 23.08 4.87 31.91
CA VAL A 14 22.00 5.63 31.26
C VAL A 14 22.56 6.73 30.35
N ARG A 15 23.58 7.46 30.81
CA ARG A 15 24.23 8.51 30.02
C ARG A 15 24.94 7.92 28.80
N ARG A 16 25.65 6.81 28.97
CA ARG A 16 26.32 6.11 27.87
C ARG A 16 25.33 5.58 26.84
N GLU A 17 24.22 4.97 27.28
CA GLU A 17 23.16 4.51 26.38
C GLU A 17 22.59 5.67 25.58
N LYS A 18 22.32 6.81 26.23
CA LYS A 18 21.79 8.00 25.57
C LYS A 18 22.75 8.52 24.50
N CYS A 19 24.04 8.66 24.80
CA CYS A 19 25.04 9.09 23.81
C CYS A 19 25.13 8.14 22.62
N ILE A 20 25.13 6.82 22.87
CA ILE A 20 25.16 5.82 21.79
C ILE A 20 23.91 5.92 20.91
N ARG A 21 22.74 6.16 21.53
CA ARG A 21 21.49 6.31 20.78
C ARG A 21 21.50 7.55 19.89
N GLU A 22 21.99 8.67 20.42
CA GLU A 22 22.15 9.92 19.65
C GLU A 22 23.11 9.71 18.47
N GLU A 23 24.25 9.03 18.69
CA GLU A 23 25.21 8.71 17.62
C GLU A 23 24.59 7.80 16.55
N VAL A 24 23.80 6.79 16.95
CA VAL A 24 23.08 5.92 16.01
C VAL A 24 22.07 6.71 15.19
N GLU A 25 21.31 7.61 15.83
CA GLU A 25 20.33 8.45 15.14
C GLU A 25 20.98 9.38 14.12
N ASP A 26 22.13 9.99 14.47
CA ASP A 26 22.91 10.81 13.57
C ASP A 26 23.43 10.01 12.36
N LEU A 27 23.95 8.80 12.59
CA LEU A 27 24.42 7.91 11.53
C LEU A 27 23.28 7.48 10.59
N LEU A 28 22.09 7.18 11.14
CA LEU A 28 20.90 6.84 10.35
C LEU A 28 20.46 8.03 9.50
N ASN A 29 20.44 9.24 10.06
CA ASN A 29 20.10 10.47 9.33
C ASN A 29 21.09 10.71 8.18
N GLN A 30 22.39 10.52 8.40
CA GLN A 30 23.40 10.64 7.35
C GLN A 30 23.21 9.57 6.26
N GLU A 31 22.90 8.33 6.64
CA GLU A 31 22.63 7.26 5.69
C GLU A 31 21.40 7.57 4.82
N GLU A 32 20.31 8.04 5.44
CA GLU A 32 19.10 8.44 4.73
C GLU A 32 19.38 9.58 3.74
N GLN A 33 20.12 10.61 4.16
CA GLN A 33 20.53 11.70 3.27
C GLN A 33 21.38 11.18 2.10
N MET A 34 22.34 10.31 2.35
CA MET A 34 23.16 9.70 1.30
C MET A 34 22.30 8.86 0.33
N ARG A 35 21.33 8.09 0.86
CA ARG A 35 20.40 7.29 0.05
C ARG A 35 19.52 8.19 -0.82
N ALA A 36 19.00 9.29 -0.28
CA ALA A 36 18.21 10.27 -1.02
C ALA A 36 19.04 10.96 -2.13
N GLN A 37 20.29 11.33 -1.84
CA GLN A 37 21.21 11.89 -2.83
C GLN A 37 21.52 10.88 -3.95
N LYS A 38 21.80 9.61 -3.61
CA LYS A 38 22.02 8.54 -4.59
C LYS A 38 20.79 8.31 -5.47
N ALA A 39 19.60 8.32 -4.89
CA ALA A 39 18.35 8.20 -5.64
C ALA A 39 18.15 9.38 -6.61
N ARG A 40 18.42 10.61 -6.16
CA ARG A 40 18.34 11.83 -6.98
C ARG A 40 19.38 11.83 -8.11
N CYS A 41 20.62 11.44 -7.84
CA CYS A 41 21.65 11.28 -8.88
C CYS A 41 21.25 10.20 -9.89
N GLY A 42 20.72 9.06 -9.41
CA GLY A 42 20.18 8.02 -10.28
C GLY A 42 18.99 8.49 -11.11
N TRP A 43 18.18 9.40 -10.59
CA TRP A 43 17.07 10.02 -11.31
C TRP A 43 17.55 11.00 -12.39
N ILE A 44 18.48 11.89 -12.05
CA ILE A 44 19.06 12.87 -12.98
C ILE A 44 19.85 12.18 -14.09
N LEU A 45 20.63 11.15 -13.77
CA LEU A 45 21.42 10.38 -14.74
C LEU A 45 20.53 9.58 -15.71
N LYS A 46 19.31 9.24 -15.30
CA LYS A 46 18.33 8.49 -16.11
C LYS A 46 17.35 9.40 -16.87
N ASP A 47 17.77 10.62 -17.18
CA ASP A 47 17.06 11.65 -17.96
C ASP A 47 16.01 11.09 -18.93
N ASP A 48 14.74 11.52 -18.75
CA ASP A 48 13.43 11.21 -19.39
C ASP A 48 13.19 9.77 -19.94
N ARG A 49 14.15 8.87 -19.76
CA ARG A 49 14.15 7.46 -20.16
C ARG A 49 13.89 6.55 -18.97
N ASN A 50 13.30 7.14 -17.92
CA ASN A 50 12.66 6.44 -16.82
C ASN A 50 11.47 5.57 -17.26
N LYS A 51 11.19 5.50 -18.58
CA LYS A 51 10.28 4.52 -19.20
C LYS A 51 10.42 3.12 -18.63
N ARG A 52 11.63 2.58 -18.44
CA ARG A 52 11.79 1.23 -17.85
C ARG A 52 11.28 1.15 -16.41
N PHE A 53 11.60 2.15 -15.59
CA PHE A 53 11.12 2.18 -14.20
C PHE A 53 9.60 2.29 -14.14
N PHE A 54 9.01 3.26 -14.85
CA PHE A 54 7.55 3.43 -14.87
C PHE A 54 6.84 2.26 -15.53
N GLN A 55 7.36 1.68 -16.61
CA GLN A 55 6.78 0.49 -17.23
C GLN A 55 6.83 -0.71 -16.27
N THR A 56 7.92 -0.89 -15.51
CA THR A 56 8.01 -1.96 -14.51
C THR A 56 6.99 -1.74 -13.39
N ILE A 57 6.88 -0.52 -12.84
CA ILE A 57 5.88 -0.19 -11.82
C ILE A 57 4.45 -0.37 -12.34
N VAL A 58 4.16 0.07 -13.57
CA VAL A 58 2.85 -0.11 -14.21
C VAL A 58 2.55 -1.60 -14.42
N LYS A 59 3.52 -2.40 -14.89
CA LYS A 59 3.36 -3.85 -15.03
C LYS A 59 3.09 -4.53 -13.68
N GLN A 60 3.83 -4.15 -12.64
CA GLN A 60 3.62 -4.69 -11.30
C GLN A 60 2.25 -4.31 -10.74
N ARG A 61 1.82 -3.05 -10.93
CA ARG A 61 0.47 -2.60 -10.55
C ARG A 61 -0.62 -3.33 -11.32
N ARG A 62 -0.45 -3.51 -12.63
CA ARG A 62 -1.38 -4.30 -13.46
C ARG A 62 -1.47 -5.74 -12.98
N ALA A 63 -0.34 -6.41 -12.78
CA ALA A 63 -0.33 -7.79 -12.28
C ALA A 63 -1.01 -7.93 -10.91
N LYS A 64 -0.82 -6.96 -10.01
CA LYS A 64 -1.48 -6.95 -8.69
C LYS A 64 -2.98 -6.61 -8.76
N SER A 65 -3.38 -5.78 -9.71
CA SER A 65 -4.77 -5.34 -9.90
C SER A 65 -5.58 -6.25 -10.83
N SER A 66 -4.92 -7.22 -11.49
CA SER A 66 -5.59 -8.20 -12.33
C SER A 66 -6.36 -9.17 -11.45
N ILE A 67 -7.68 -9.21 -11.65
CA ILE A 67 -8.53 -10.26 -11.10
C ILE A 67 -8.21 -11.53 -11.89
N LEU A 68 -7.43 -12.43 -11.29
CA LEU A 68 -7.04 -13.69 -11.92
C LEU A 68 -8.13 -14.74 -11.81
N GLN A 69 -8.87 -14.72 -10.70
CA GLN A 69 -9.96 -15.65 -10.42
C GLN A 69 -11.04 -14.92 -9.62
N LEU A 70 -12.29 -15.26 -9.88
CA LEU A 70 -13.44 -14.75 -9.14
C LEU A 70 -14.31 -15.92 -8.70
N LYS A 71 -14.88 -15.82 -7.49
CA LYS A 71 -15.80 -16.81 -6.93
C LYS A 71 -17.23 -16.37 -7.23
N ASP A 72 -18.04 -17.25 -7.81
CA ASP A 72 -19.46 -16.99 -8.07
C ASP A 72 -20.31 -17.10 -6.78
N ARG A 73 -21.62 -16.83 -6.90
CA ARG A 73 -22.59 -16.93 -5.80
C ARG A 73 -22.82 -18.37 -5.31
N ASN A 74 -22.50 -19.37 -6.13
CA ASN A 74 -22.61 -20.80 -5.84
C ASN A 74 -21.29 -21.40 -5.33
N GLU A 75 -20.34 -20.53 -4.95
CA GLU A 75 -19.00 -20.87 -4.49
C GLU A 75 -18.03 -21.49 -5.49
N ASN A 76 -18.36 -21.45 -6.78
CA ASN A 76 -17.48 -21.94 -7.84
C ASN A 76 -16.40 -20.91 -8.17
N LEU A 77 -15.16 -21.37 -8.28
CA LEU A 77 -14.02 -20.53 -8.66
C LEU A 77 -13.80 -20.60 -10.17
N THR A 78 -13.79 -19.43 -10.81
CA THR A 78 -13.61 -19.29 -12.25
C THR A 78 -12.39 -18.44 -12.55
N ASP A 79 -11.61 -18.84 -13.56
CA ASP A 79 -10.44 -18.13 -14.11
C ASP A 79 -10.67 -17.61 -15.54
N LYS A 80 -11.84 -17.88 -16.15
CA LYS A 80 -12.19 -17.43 -17.50
C LYS A 80 -12.66 -15.98 -17.50
N PRO A 81 -12.04 -15.09 -18.32
CA PRO A 81 -12.38 -13.68 -18.37
C PRO A 81 -13.86 -13.40 -18.68
N GLU A 82 -14.46 -14.17 -19.59
CA GLU A 82 -15.85 -13.98 -20.03
C GLU A 82 -16.84 -14.28 -18.90
N GLU A 83 -16.55 -15.30 -18.10
CA GLU A 83 -17.37 -15.68 -16.95
C GLU A 83 -17.18 -14.67 -15.79
N ILE A 84 -15.96 -14.15 -15.58
CA ILE A 84 -15.68 -13.09 -14.58
C ILE A 84 -16.46 -11.81 -14.92
N GLU A 85 -16.49 -11.40 -16.18
CA GLU A 85 -17.26 -10.23 -16.62
C GLU A 85 -18.76 -10.41 -16.32
N GLY A 86 -19.32 -11.59 -16.63
CA GLY A 86 -20.71 -11.90 -16.33
C GLY A 86 -21.05 -11.81 -14.83
N ILE A 87 -20.20 -12.40 -13.98
CA ILE A 87 -20.38 -12.36 -12.52
C ILE A 87 -20.32 -10.92 -11.99
N LEU A 88 -19.39 -10.10 -12.48
CA LEU A 88 -19.27 -8.70 -12.07
C LEU A 88 -20.51 -7.88 -12.48
N VAL A 89 -20.98 -8.04 -13.72
CA VAL A 89 -22.18 -7.36 -14.22
C VAL A 89 -23.41 -7.74 -13.39
N GLU A 90 -23.62 -9.04 -13.14
CA GLU A 90 -24.74 -9.52 -12.32
C GLU A 90 -24.64 -9.01 -10.87
N HIS A 91 -23.46 -9.04 -10.28
CA HIS A 91 -23.21 -8.54 -8.93
C HIS A 91 -23.55 -7.06 -8.80
N PHE A 92 -23.02 -6.21 -9.68
CA PHE A 92 -23.31 -4.78 -9.63
C PHE A 92 -24.77 -4.47 -9.97
N LYS A 93 -25.36 -5.18 -10.93
CA LYS A 93 -26.78 -5.01 -11.27
C LYS A 93 -27.68 -5.27 -10.06
N SER A 94 -27.51 -6.41 -9.37
CA SER A 94 -28.28 -6.67 -8.15
C SER A 94 -27.94 -5.69 -7.04
N SER A 95 -26.67 -5.29 -6.88
CA SER A 95 -26.30 -4.30 -5.86
C SER A 95 -26.95 -2.92 -6.08
N TYR A 96 -27.21 -2.51 -7.32
CA TYR A 96 -27.91 -1.25 -7.62
C TYR A 96 -29.43 -1.40 -7.57
N GLU A 97 -29.97 -2.60 -7.80
CA GLU A 97 -31.39 -2.92 -7.64
C GLU A 97 -31.79 -3.11 -6.16
N ASP A 98 -30.89 -3.66 -5.34
CA ASP A 98 -31.06 -3.90 -3.89
C ASP A 98 -30.83 -2.63 -3.05
N GLN A 99 -30.18 -1.60 -3.61
CA GLN A 99 -30.18 -0.26 -3.03
C GLN A 99 -31.54 0.38 -3.28
N ASN A 100 -32.46 -0.01 -2.40
CA ASN A 100 -33.75 0.60 -2.12
C ASN A 100 -33.75 2.06 -2.59
N ALA A 101 -34.36 2.28 -3.75
CA ALA A 101 -34.74 3.61 -4.17
C ALA A 101 -35.60 4.15 -3.04
N LEU A 102 -35.06 5.03 -2.21
CA LEU A 102 -35.88 5.88 -1.37
C LEU A 102 -36.87 6.50 -2.35
N SER A 103 -38.14 6.11 -2.21
CA SER A 103 -39.17 6.62 -3.08
C SER A 103 -39.13 8.14 -2.93
N VAL A 104 -39.30 8.87 -4.03
CA VAL A 104 -39.36 10.34 -3.95
C VAL A 104 -40.43 10.78 -2.93
N ASP A 105 -41.47 9.96 -2.73
CA ASP A 105 -42.48 10.14 -1.68
C ASP A 105 -41.94 10.05 -0.25
N ASP A 106 -40.95 9.20 0.03
CA ASP A 106 -40.35 9.08 1.37
C ASP A 106 -39.51 10.33 1.72
N ILE A 107 -38.84 10.92 0.71
CA ILE A 107 -38.06 12.16 0.86
C ILE A 107 -38.98 13.36 1.11
N LEU A 108 -40.18 13.36 0.53
CA LEU A 108 -41.17 14.42 0.69
C LEU A 108 -41.91 14.38 2.04
N GLN A 109 -41.88 13.26 2.77
CA GLN A 109 -42.47 13.16 4.10
C GLN A 109 -41.58 13.69 5.25
N GLU A 110 -40.29 13.91 5.01
CA GLU A 110 -39.36 14.48 6.00
C GLU A 110 -39.19 16.01 5.89
N LEU A 111 -39.94 16.69 5.01
CA LEU A 111 -40.03 18.15 4.92
C LEU A 111 -41.36 18.67 5.47
#